data_AF-A0A2U2ZUI4-F1
#
_entry.id   AF-A0A2U2ZUI4-F1
#
_cell.length_a   1.000
_cell.length_b   1.000
_cell.length_c   1.000
_cell.angle_alpha   90.00
_cell.angle_beta   90.00
_cell.angle_gamma   90.00
#
_symmetry.space_group_name_H-M   'P 1'
#
loop_
_entity.id
_entity.type
_entity.pdbx_description
1 polymer ?
#
loop_
_entity_poly.entity_id
_entity_poly.type
_entity_poly.pdbx_seq_one_letter_code
_entity_poly.pdbx_strand_id
1 'polypeptide(L)'
;MLDIPGLPVGELETRFVQFADGVLGRMEVGVGLDPELPEGAKFVTEEVYEELRATLREQHDARVAEMLAAEKDARRQQYEDLVAASIPEATARALSGHGGPLDDDPLLTGAGS
;
A
#
# COMPACT_ATOMS: atom_id res chain seq x y z
N MET A 1 -36.40 8.97 13.94
CA MET A 1 -35.64 10.18 13.54
C MET A 1 -35.59 11.05 14.78
N LEU A 2 -34.51 10.96 15.56
CA LEU A 2 -34.35 11.74 16.80
C LEU A 2 -33.35 12.85 16.52
N ASP A 3 -33.90 14.04 16.31
CA ASP A 3 -33.20 15.31 16.23
C ASP A 3 -32.89 15.72 17.68
N ILE A 4 -31.61 15.80 18.07
CA ILE A 4 -31.21 16.19 19.42
C ILE A 4 -30.95 17.71 19.40
N PRO A 5 -31.80 18.54 20.01
CA PRO A 5 -31.64 19.99 20.00
C PRO A 5 -30.63 20.38 21.08
N GLY A 6 -29.52 21.05 20.72
CA GLY A 6 -28.66 21.71 21.71
C GLY A 6 -27.14 21.68 21.50
N LEU A 7 -26.61 21.12 20.43
CA LEU A 7 -25.24 21.49 20.04
C LEU A 7 -25.34 22.79 19.23
N PRO A 8 -24.61 23.87 19.58
CA PRO A 8 -24.40 24.91 18.61
C PRO A 8 -23.83 24.20 17.38
N VAL A 9 -24.42 24.40 16.21
CA VAL A 9 -23.69 24.16 14.95
C VAL A 9 -22.65 25.26 14.88
N GLY A 10 -21.72 25.25 15.85
CA GLY A 10 -20.56 26.11 15.86
C GLY A 10 -19.80 25.78 14.59
N GLU A 11 -19.31 26.82 13.93
CA GLU A 11 -18.45 26.68 12.78
C GLU A 11 -17.42 25.57 13.07
N LEU A 12 -17.35 24.55 12.20
CA LEU A 12 -16.38 23.45 12.35
C LEU A 12 -15.15 23.81 11.51
N GLU A 13 -13.97 23.72 12.10
CA GLU A 13 -12.70 23.81 11.38
C GLU A 13 -12.09 22.42 11.19
N THR A 14 -11.46 22.22 10.03
CA THR A 14 -10.68 21.01 9.77
C THR A 14 -9.31 21.17 10.40
N ARG A 15 -8.95 20.25 11.30
CA ARG A 15 -7.59 20.14 11.84
C ARG A 15 -6.94 18.84 11.40
N PHE A 16 -5.64 18.93 11.15
CA PHE A 16 -4.80 17.81 10.73
C PHE A 16 -3.93 17.37 11.90
N VAL A 17 -3.80 16.05 12.09
CA VAL A 17 -3.10 15.45 13.23
C VAL A 17 -2.16 14.37 12.73
N GLN A 18 -0.96 14.34 13.29
CA GLN A 18 -0.04 13.20 13.19
C GLN A 18 -0.05 12.47 14.53
N PHE A 19 -0.36 11.18 14.51
CA PHE A 19 -0.33 10.30 15.68
C PHE A 19 1.09 9.80 15.98
N ALA A 20 1.30 9.24 17.17
CA ALA A 20 2.61 8.79 17.65
C ALA A 20 3.19 7.62 16.81
N ASP A 21 2.33 6.86 16.15
CA ASP A 21 2.66 5.76 15.25
C ASP A 21 3.00 6.23 13.82
N GLY A 22 2.96 7.53 13.56
CA GLY A 22 3.19 8.13 12.25
C GLY A 22 1.96 8.15 11.34
N VAL A 23 0.81 7.65 11.80
CA VAL A 23 -0.46 7.73 11.08
C VAL A 23 -0.93 9.18 11.00
N LEU A 24 -1.53 9.55 9.87
CA LEU A 24 -2.11 10.86 9.64
C LEU A 24 -3.63 10.79 9.77
N GLY A 25 -4.21 11.75 10.49
CA GLY A 25 -5.65 11.89 10.67
C GLY A 25 -6.16 13.27 10.30
N ARG A 26 -7.42 13.32 9.88
CA ARG A 26 -8.19 14.54 9.69
C ARG A 26 -9.39 14.53 10.63
N MET A 27 -9.60 15.59 11.39
CA MET A 27 -10.73 15.73 12.29
C MET A 27 -11.41 17.09 12.13
N GLU A 28 -12.72 17.12 12.37
CA GLU A 28 -13.52 18.33 12.40
C GLU A 28 -13.73 18.74 13.86
N VAL A 29 -13.40 19.99 14.18
CA VAL A 29 -13.41 20.51 15.54
C VAL A 29 -14.22 21.80 15.55
N GLY A 30 -15.00 22.06 16.60
CA GLY A 30 -15.66 23.37 16.74
C GLY A 30 -14.63 24.50 16.83
N VAL A 31 -14.86 25.59 16.10
CA VAL A 31 -14.01 26.79 16.10
C VAL A 31 -13.86 27.33 17.52
N GLY A 32 -12.61 27.54 17.93
CA GLY A 32 -12.27 27.99 19.29
C GLY A 32 -12.24 26.88 20.35
N LEU A 33 -12.44 25.62 19.97
CA LEU A 33 -12.20 24.46 20.83
C LEU A 33 -10.82 23.87 20.52
N ASP A 34 -10.06 23.57 21.58
CA ASP A 34 -8.85 22.75 21.49
C ASP A 34 -9.20 21.32 21.94
N PRO A 35 -9.28 20.35 21.01
CA PRO A 35 -9.57 18.98 21.36
C PRO A 35 -8.33 18.35 21.96
N GLU A 36 -8.51 17.57 23.02
CA GLU A 36 -7.41 16.81 23.60
C GLU A 36 -6.94 15.75 22.61
N LEU A 37 -5.65 15.79 22.29
CA LEU A 37 -5.00 14.79 21.46
C LEU A 37 -4.58 13.59 22.31
N PRO A 38 -4.68 12.36 21.76
CA PRO A 38 -4.11 11.19 22.41
C PRO A 38 -2.59 11.35 22.59
N GLU A 39 -2.03 10.62 23.55
CA GLU A 39 -0.62 10.73 23.91
C GLU A 39 0.30 10.55 22.69
N GLY A 40 1.22 11.50 22.50
CA GLY A 40 2.17 11.50 21.39
C GLY A 40 1.61 11.97 20.05
N ALA A 41 0.31 12.29 19.94
CA ALA A 41 -0.25 12.92 18.76
C ALA A 41 -0.01 14.44 18.79
N LYS A 42 0.19 15.03 17.61
CA LYS A 42 0.45 16.45 17.42
C LYS A 42 -0.36 17.02 16.28
N PHE A 43 -0.81 18.26 16.42
CA PHE A 43 -1.38 19.00 15.31
C PHE A 43 -0.30 19.31 14.28
N VAL A 44 -0.65 19.16 13.01
CA VAL A 44 0.17 19.54 11.86
C VAL A 44 -0.61 20.53 11.01
N THR A 45 0.09 21.35 10.23
CA THR A 45 -0.57 22.19 9.23
C THR A 45 -1.05 21.32 8.07
N GLU A 46 -1.97 21.84 7.26
CA GLU A 46 -2.42 21.19 6.03
C GLU A 46 -1.26 20.87 5.09
N GLU A 47 -0.32 21.81 4.94
CA GLU A 47 0.87 21.64 4.09
C GLU A 47 1.73 20.46 4.56
N VAL A 48 1.98 20.37 5.87
CA VAL A 48 2.75 19.26 6.46
C VAL A 48 1.99 17.94 6.34
N TYR A 49 0.66 17.95 6.50
CA TYR A 49 -0.17 16.77 6.33
C TYR A 49 -0.08 16.23 4.89
N GLU A 50 -0.22 17.09 3.87
CA GLU A 50 -0.15 16.66 2.47
C GLU A 50 1.26 16.19 2.08
N GLU A 51 2.32 16.83 2.58
CA GLU A 51 3.70 16.38 2.37
C GLU A 51 3.95 14.98 2.96
N LEU A 52 3.55 14.77 4.21
CA LEU A 52 3.67 13.47 4.87
C LEU A 52 2.82 12.42 4.17
N ARG A 53 1.61 12.78 3.73
CA ARG A 53 0.71 11.88 3.01
C ARG A 53 1.28 11.48 1.66
N ALA A 54 1.86 12.41 0.91
CA ALA A 54 2.53 12.12 -0.36
C ALA A 54 3.71 11.16 -0.14
N THR A 55 4.55 11.45 0.86
CA THR A 55 5.69 10.61 1.23
C THR A 55 5.27 9.19 1.60
N LEU A 56 4.24 9.04 2.45
CA LEU A 56 3.73 7.72 2.85
C LEU A 56 3.16 6.95 1.66
N ARG A 57 2.49 7.65 0.73
CA ARG A 57 1.96 7.03 -0.49
C ARG A 57 3.08 6.53 -1.39
N GLU A 58 4.11 7.34 -1.63
CA GLU A 58 5.26 6.94 -2.44
C GLU A 58 6.00 5.74 -1.84
N GLN A 59 6.21 5.73 -0.52
CA GLN A 59 6.81 4.60 0.18
C GLN A 59 5.95 3.33 0.08
N HIS A 60 4.64 3.48 0.25
CA HIS A 60 3.71 2.36 0.12
C HIS A 60 3.73 1.79 -1.30
N ASP A 61 3.63 2.64 -2.31
CA ASP A 61 3.59 2.22 -3.71
C ASP A 61 4.92 1.56 -4.13
N ALA A 62 6.05 2.10 -3.68
CA ALA A 62 7.36 1.48 -3.87
C ALA A 62 7.43 0.08 -3.22
N ARG A 63 7.01 -0.04 -1.96
CA ARG A 63 7.02 -1.32 -1.24
C ARG A 63 6.10 -2.36 -1.85
N VAL A 64 4.92 -1.95 -2.31
CA VAL A 64 3.99 -2.83 -3.00
C VAL A 64 4.58 -3.28 -4.34
N ALA A 65 5.21 -2.38 -5.10
CA ALA A 65 5.86 -2.74 -6.36
C ALA A 65 7.01 -3.74 -6.14
N GLU A 66 7.86 -3.53 -5.13
CA GLU A 66 8.93 -4.45 -4.75
C GLU A 66 8.38 -5.83 -4.36
N MET A 67 7.33 -5.86 -3.52
CA MET A 67 6.69 -7.11 -3.10
C MET A 67 6.12 -7.88 -4.29
N LEU A 68 5.40 -7.20 -5.19
CA LEU A 68 4.82 -7.81 -6.39
C LEU A 68 5.90 -8.33 -7.35
N ALA A 69 7.02 -7.61 -7.49
CA ALA A 69 8.16 -8.05 -8.29
C ALA A 69 8.79 -9.32 -7.68
N ALA A 70 9.04 -9.33 -6.37
CA ALA A 70 9.57 -10.49 -5.65
C ALA A 70 8.63 -11.71 -5.74
N GLU A 71 7.32 -11.51 -5.61
CA GLU A 71 6.33 -12.58 -5.78
C GLU A 71 6.34 -13.13 -7.21
N LYS A 72 6.42 -12.27 -8.24
CA LYS A 72 6.49 -12.70 -9.63
C LYS A 72 7.74 -13.54 -9.88
N ASP A 73 8.89 -13.10 -9.37
CA ASP A 73 10.16 -13.81 -9.51
C ASP A 73 10.13 -15.15 -8.75
N ALA A 74 9.57 -15.19 -7.55
CA ALA A 74 9.41 -16.43 -6.79
C ALA A 74 8.53 -17.46 -7.52
N ARG A 75 7.42 -17.02 -8.13
CA ARG A 75 6.55 -17.91 -8.94
C ARG A 75 7.26 -18.41 -10.19
N ARG A 76 8.07 -17.57 -10.85
CA ARG A 76 8.88 -17.99 -12.01
C ARG A 76 9.92 -19.04 -11.58
N GLN A 77 10.68 -18.77 -10.53
CA GLN A 77 11.69 -19.72 -10.03
C GLN A 77 11.07 -21.06 -9.64
N GLN A 78 9.94 -21.03 -8.93
CA GLN A 78 9.22 -22.25 -8.57
C GLN A 78 8.77 -23.05 -9.80
N TYR A 79 8.31 -22.37 -10.86
CA TYR A 79 7.98 -23.03 -12.11
C TYR A 79 9.21 -23.72 -12.72
N GLU A 80 10.34 -23.01 -12.83
CA GLU A 80 11.58 -23.53 -13.41
C GLU A 80 12.09 -24.76 -12.64
N ASP A 81 12.05 -24.71 -11.30
CA ASP A 81 12.45 -25.82 -10.44
C ASP A 81 11.56 -27.07 -10.65
N LEU A 82 10.25 -26.87 -10.82
CA LEU A 82 9.30 -27.97 -11.08
C LEU A 82 9.54 -28.59 -12.47
N VAL A 83 9.82 -27.77 -13.49
CA VAL A 83 10.16 -28.26 -14.83
C VAL A 83 11.49 -29.01 -14.80
N ALA A 84 12.50 -28.49 -14.11
CA ALA A 84 13.79 -29.17 -13.93
C ALA A 84 13.63 -30.51 -13.19
N ALA A 85 12.66 -30.60 -12.28
CA ALA A 85 12.24 -31.85 -11.63
C ALA A 85 11.41 -32.79 -12.54
N SER A 86 11.31 -32.51 -13.84
CA SER A 86 10.55 -33.28 -14.84
C SER A 86 9.04 -33.34 -14.57
N ILE A 87 8.48 -32.38 -13.84
CA ILE A 87 7.04 -32.25 -13.69
C ILE A 87 6.47 -31.67 -14.99
N PRO A 88 5.37 -32.24 -15.54
CA PRO A 88 4.75 -31.72 -16.76
C PRO A 88 4.41 -30.23 -16.62
N GLU A 89 4.64 -29.45 -17.68
CA GLU A 89 4.49 -27.99 -17.63
C GLU A 89 3.10 -27.53 -17.17
N ALA A 90 2.04 -28.21 -17.58
CA ALA A 90 0.68 -27.88 -17.15
C ALA A 90 0.52 -28.00 -15.62
N THR A 91 1.15 -29.02 -15.03
CA THR A 91 1.18 -29.23 -13.58
C THR A 91 2.12 -28.23 -12.90
N ALA A 92 3.28 -27.94 -13.49
CA ALA A 92 4.21 -26.95 -12.97
C ALA A 92 3.59 -25.53 -12.91
N ARG A 93 2.85 -25.13 -13.94
CA ARG A 93 2.10 -23.85 -13.95
C ARG A 93 1.00 -23.81 -12.90
N ALA A 94 0.24 -24.89 -12.75
CA ALA A 94 -0.82 -24.98 -11.75
C ALA A 94 -0.27 -24.90 -10.30
N LEU A 95 0.90 -25.50 -10.04
CA LEU A 95 1.51 -25.54 -8.71
C LEU A 95 2.28 -24.26 -8.35
N SER A 96 2.95 -23.63 -9.32
CA SER A 96 3.70 -22.38 -9.11
C SER A 96 2.82 -21.12 -9.16
N GLY A 97 1.62 -21.23 -9.75
CA GLY A 97 0.79 -20.06 -10.06
C GLY A 97 1.41 -19.14 -11.12
N HIS A 98 2.42 -19.62 -11.85
CA HIS A 98 3.03 -18.89 -12.97
C HIS A 98 2.15 -19.03 -14.23
N GLY A 99 1.51 -17.93 -14.62
CA GLY A 99 0.63 -17.86 -15.80
C GLY A 99 1.24 -17.16 -17.02
N GLY A 100 2.51 -16.76 -16.98
CA GLY A 100 3.19 -16.03 -18.06
C GLY A 100 3.81 -16.92 -19.15
N PRO A 101 4.14 -16.36 -20.33
CA PRO A 101 4.94 -17.03 -21.35
C PRO A 101 6.39 -17.22 -20.89
N LEU A 102 7.03 -18.29 -21.36
CA LEU A 102 8.41 -18.66 -21.02
C LEU A 102 9.46 -17.91 -21.85
N ASP A 103 9.02 -17.22 -22.90
CA ASP A 103 9.89 -16.66 -23.94
C ASP A 103 10.46 -15.26 -23.62
N ASP A 104 10.29 -14.76 -22.39
CA ASP A 104 10.95 -13.53 -21.92
C ASP A 104 12.34 -13.80 -21.30
N ASP A 105 12.93 -14.96 -21.62
CA ASP A 105 14.31 -15.28 -21.29
C ASP A 105 15.24 -14.92 -22.47
N PRO A 106 16.01 -13.82 -22.40
CA PRO A 106 16.96 -13.45 -23.45
C PRO A 106 18.12 -14.45 -23.59
N LEU A 107 18.23 -15.49 -22.74
CA LEU A 107 19.26 -16.51 -22.83
C LEU A 107 18.86 -17.75 -23.65
N LEU A 108 17.59 -17.86 -24.08
CA LEU A 108 17.08 -19.01 -24.85
C LEU A 108 16.91 -18.76 -26.36
N THR A 109 17.10 -17.53 -26.85
CA THR A 109 17.08 -17.20 -28.29
C THR A 109 18.40 -17.50 -29.02
N GLY A 110 19.37 -18.11 -28.33
CA GLY A 110 20.70 -18.45 -28.83
C GLY A 110 20.88 -19.89 -29.30
N ALA A 111 19.96 -20.44 -30.09
CA ALA A 111 20.21 -21.63 -30.91
C ALA A 111 19.21 -21.59 -32.07
N GLY A 112 19.54 -20.99 -33.22
CA GLY A 112 20.59 -21.48 -34.12
C GLY A 112 19.90 -22.28 -35.21
N SER A 113 19.69 -21.62 -36.35
CA SER A 113 19.08 -22.11 -37.60
C SER A 113 19.75 -23.35 -38.17
#